data_AF-A0A7T0C1H4-F1
#
_entry.id   AF-A0A7T0C1H4-F1
#
_cell.length_a   1.000
_cell.length_b   1.000
_cell.length_c   1.000
_cell.angle_alpha   90.00
_cell.angle_beta   90.00
_cell.angle_gamma   90.00
#
_symmetry.space_group_name_H-M   'P 1'
#
loop_
_entity.id
_entity.type
_entity.pdbx_description
1 polymer ?
#
loop_
_entity_poly.entity_id
_entity_poly.type
_entity_poly.pdbx_seq_one_letter_code
_entity_poly.pdbx_strand_id
1 'polypeptide(L)' 'MSRYLDLARRALNEKRSLPESSSCKQGDEDVSFPEPYFRENGSLVIPSNSNPRYHWWNGGLSIQETIREIRRKNKTG' A
#
# COMPACT_ATOMS: atom_id res chain seq x y z
N MET A 1 40.40 -26.48 19.03
CA MET A 1 39.97 -25.06 19.05
C MET A 1 39.05 -24.78 17.86
N SER A 2 37.82 -25.31 17.84
CA SER A 2 36.96 -25.16 16.64
C SER A 2 35.48 -24.89 16.94
N ARG A 3 35.03 -24.99 18.20
CA ARG A 3 33.61 -24.74 18.54
C ARG A 3 33.15 -23.32 18.16
N TYR A 4 34.05 -22.34 18.24
CA TYR A 4 33.79 -20.97 17.84
C TYR A 4 33.58 -20.82 16.32
N LEU A 5 34.34 -21.56 15.50
CA LEU A 5 34.19 -21.54 14.05
C LEU A 5 32.86 -22.19 13.62
N ASP A 6 32.46 -23.27 14.28
CA ASP A 6 31.17 -23.92 14.03
C ASP A 6 29.98 -23.03 14.42
N LEU A 7 30.09 -22.33 15.56
CA LEU A 7 29.08 -21.37 16.00
C LEU A 7 28.95 -20.18 15.04
N ALA A 8 30.08 -19.61 14.61
CA ALA A 8 30.11 -18.50 13.66
C ALA A 8 29.50 -18.93 12.30
N ARG A 9 29.82 -20.13 11.83
CA ARG A 9 29.29 -20.68 10.58
C ARG A 9 27.78 -20.93 10.63
N ARG A 10 27.26 -21.43 11.76
CA ARG A 10 25.81 -21.61 11.97
C ARG A 10 25.07 -20.27 12.00
N ALA A 11 25.58 -19.29 12.73
CA ALA A 11 24.98 -17.96 12.81
C ALA A 11 24.92 -17.25 11.44
N LEU A 12 25.94 -17.41 10.60
CA LEU A 12 25.94 -16.88 9.24
C LEU A 12 24.96 -17.61 8.31
N ASN A 13 24.78 -18.93 8.48
CA ASN A 13 23.83 -19.70 7.69
C ASN A 13 22.36 -19.38 8.09
N GLU A 14 22.12 -19.13 9.38
CA GLU A 14 20.83 -18.68 9.90
C GLU A 14 20.43 -17.31 9.34
N LYS A 15 21.38 -16.37 9.27
CA LYS A 15 21.20 -15.04 8.63
C LYS A 15 20.85 -15.13 7.15
N ARG A 16 21.22 -16.22 6.47
CA ARG A 16 20.93 -16.48 5.05
C ARG A 16 19.60 -17.21 4.83
N SER A 17 19.04 -17.81 5.88
CA SER A 17 17.81 -18.60 5.83
C SER A 17 16.59 -17.85 6.40
N LEU A 18 16.75 -16.58 6.75
CA LEU A 18 15.58 -15.70 6.85
C LEU A 18 15.06 -15.52 5.42
N PRO A 19 13.83 -15.93 5.10
CA PRO A 19 13.19 -15.38 3.93
C PRO A 19 13.23 -13.87 4.13
N GLU A 20 13.90 -13.17 3.23
CA GLU A 20 13.72 -11.73 3.11
C GLU A 20 12.21 -11.52 3.11
N SER A 21 11.72 -11.02 4.24
CA SER A 21 10.33 -10.61 4.42
C SER A 21 10.21 -9.27 3.70
N SER A 22 10.53 -9.31 2.42
CA SER A 22 10.42 -8.21 1.49
C SER A 22 9.25 -8.56 0.61
N SER A 23 8.32 -7.62 0.56
CA SER A 23 7.17 -7.60 -0.32
C SER A 23 6.02 -8.50 0.14
N CYS A 24 5.22 -7.90 1.03
CA CYS A 24 3.77 -7.86 0.94
C CYS A 24 3.14 -9.06 0.22
N LYS A 25 2.64 -10.02 1.00
CA LYS A 25 1.64 -10.98 0.53
C LYS A 25 0.52 -10.14 -0.11
N GLN A 26 0.45 -10.12 -1.44
CA GLN A 26 -0.76 -9.76 -2.16
C GLN A 26 -1.75 -10.88 -1.85
N GLY A 27 -2.43 -10.74 -0.72
CA GLY A 27 -3.67 -11.46 -0.51
C GLY A 27 -4.66 -10.85 -1.48
N ASP A 28 -5.09 -11.62 -2.46
CA ASP A 28 -6.30 -11.38 -3.26
C ASP A 28 -7.55 -11.53 -2.38
N GLU A 29 -7.55 -10.94 -1.18
CA GLU A 29 -8.79 -10.63 -0.50
C GLU A 29 -9.28 -9.34 -1.17
N ASP A 30 -10.50 -9.37 -1.69
CA ASP A 30 -11.19 -8.22 -2.29
C ASP A 30 -11.43 -7.15 -1.20
N VAL A 31 -10.36 -6.51 -0.74
CA VAL A 31 -10.43 -5.41 0.22
C VAL A 31 -10.96 -4.22 -0.55
N SER A 32 -12.27 -4.07 -0.52
CA SER A 32 -12.96 -2.91 -1.08
C SER A 32 -12.53 -1.67 -0.29
N PHE A 33 -11.55 -0.95 -0.84
CA PHE A 33 -11.16 0.34 -0.30
C PHE A 33 -12.28 1.35 -0.57
N PRO A 34 -12.68 2.16 0.42
CA PRO A 34 -13.66 3.21 0.18
C PRO A 34 -13.12 4.19 -0.85
N GLU A 35 -13.90 4.44 -1.89
CA GLU A 35 -13.52 5.37 -2.95
C GLU A 35 -13.69 6.82 -2.48
N PRO A 36 -12.85 7.73 -3.00
CA PRO A 36 -13.07 9.17 -2.83
C PRO A 36 -14.43 9.61 -3.38
N TYR A 37 -15.07 10.55 -2.69
CA TYR A 37 -16.41 11.03 -3.05
C TYR A 37 -16.58 12.53 -2.82
N PHE A 38 -17.62 13.11 -3.41
CA PHE A 38 -18.01 14.50 -3.16
C PHE A 38 -19.10 14.55 -2.08
N ARG A 39 -18.95 15.44 -1.11
CA ARG A 39 -20.05 15.83 -0.22
C ARG A 39 -21.02 16.75 -0.94
N GLU A 40 -22.21 16.90 -0.37
CA GLU A 40 -23.28 17.80 -0.87
C GLU A 40 -22.80 19.25 -1.04
N ASN A 41 -21.85 19.71 -0.22
CA ASN A 41 -21.25 21.04 -0.31
C ASN A 41 -20.18 21.17 -1.42
N GLY A 42 -19.99 20.13 -2.25
CA GLY A 42 -18.99 20.11 -3.32
C GLY A 42 -17.55 19.83 -2.87
N SER A 43 -17.32 19.58 -1.58
CA SER A 43 -15.98 19.23 -1.07
C SER A 43 -15.60 17.80 -1.44
N LEU A 44 -14.37 17.60 -1.91
CA LEU A 44 -13.80 16.27 -2.14
C LEU A 44 -13.35 15.66 -0.81
N VAL A 45 -13.80 14.44 -0.52
CA VAL A 45 -13.36 13.65 0.64
C VAL A 45 -12.55 12.46 0.14
N ILE A 46 -11.35 12.30 0.70
CA ILE A 46 -10.46 11.17 0.44
C ILE A 46 -10.25 10.44 1.78
N PRO A 47 -10.87 9.27 1.99
CA PRO A 47 -10.71 8.51 3.23
C PRO A 47 -9.24 8.11 3.47
N SER A 48 -8.79 8.09 4.72
CA SER A 48 -7.42 7.67 5.07
C SER A 48 -7.16 6.19 4.75
N ASN A 49 -8.21 5.37 4.75
CA ASN A 49 -8.18 3.96 4.36
C ASN A 49 -8.57 3.73 2.89
N SER A 50 -8.66 4.77 2.05
CA SER A 50 -8.83 4.58 0.61
C SER A 50 -7.55 4.03 -0.02
N ASN A 51 -7.62 3.66 -1.30
CA ASN A 51 -6.44 3.28 -2.07
C ASN A 51 -5.36 4.40 -1.97
N PRO A 52 -4.10 4.07 -1.62
CA PRO A 52 -3.00 5.05 -1.50
C PRO A 52 -2.77 5.89 -2.76
N ARG A 53 -3.20 5.39 -3.93
CA ARG A 53 -3.18 6.14 -5.20
C ARG A 53 -3.94 7.46 -5.11
N TYR A 54 -4.94 7.62 -4.24
CA TYR A 54 -5.67 8.88 -4.10
C TYR A 54 -5.10 9.82 -3.02
N HIS A 55 -4.08 9.39 -2.26
CA HIS A 55 -3.48 10.20 -1.20
C HIS A 55 -2.47 11.19 -1.78
N TRP A 56 -2.96 12.36 -2.22
CA TRP A 56 -2.11 13.42 -2.80
C TRP A 56 -1.00 13.90 -1.84
N TRP A 57 -1.21 13.76 -0.53
CA TRP A 57 -0.23 14.06 0.51
C TRP A 57 0.85 12.96 0.68
N ASN A 58 0.70 11.81 0.04
CA ASN A 58 1.60 10.66 0.14
C ASN A 58 2.13 10.20 -1.23
N GLY A 59 2.31 11.15 -2.17
CA GLY A 59 2.83 10.85 -3.52
C GLY A 59 1.84 10.14 -4.45
N GLY A 60 0.55 10.13 -4.10
CA GLY A 60 -0.52 9.67 -4.98
C GLY A 60 -0.85 10.65 -6.11
N LEU A 61 -2.01 10.44 -6.73
CA LEU A 61 -2.59 11.32 -7.74
C LEU A 61 -2.81 12.72 -7.19
N SER A 62 -2.73 13.70 -8.08
CA SER A 62 -3.14 15.06 -7.73
C SER A 62 -4.64 15.14 -7.42
N ILE A 63 -5.02 16.18 -6.69
CA ILE A 63 -6.43 16.47 -6.40
C ILE A 63 -7.25 16.60 -7.70
N GLN A 64 -6.69 17.25 -8.74
CA GLN A 64 -7.39 17.45 -10.01
C GLN A 64 -7.63 16.14 -10.78
N GLU A 65 -6.66 15.23 -10.78
CA GLU A 65 -6.82 13.91 -11.40
C GLU A 65 -7.86 13.07 -10.68
N THR A 66 -7.83 13.09 -9.34
CA THR A 66 -8.80 12.42 -8.49
C THR A 66 -10.22 12.93 -8.77
N ILE A 67 -10.41 14.25 -8.82
CA ILE A 67 -11.69 14.89 -9.20
C ILE A 67 -12.16 14.41 -10.58
N ARG A 68 -11.26 14.41 -11.57
CA ARG A 68 -11.57 13.99 -12.94
C ARG A 68 -12.01 12.52 -12.99
N GLU A 69 -11.35 11.66 -12.22
CA GLU A 69 -11.66 10.22 -12.15
C GLU A 69 -13.03 9.97 -11.52
N ILE A 70 -13.33 10.58 -10.37
CA ILE A 70 -14.63 10.46 -9.69
C ILE A 70 -15.75 11.03 -10.56
N ARG A 71 -15.56 12.20 -11.17
CA ARG A 71 -16.57 12.81 -12.06
C ARG A 71 -16.86 11.94 -13.28
N ARG A 72 -15.84 11.25 -13.82
CA ARG A 72 -16.02 10.33 -14.95
C ARG A 72 -16.87 9.13 -14.52
N LYS A 73 -16.60 8.55 -13.35
CA LYS A 73 -17.37 7.43 -12.77
C LYS A 73 -18.83 7.81 -12.54
N ASN A 74 -19.09 8.95 -11.93
CA ASN A 74 -20.45 9.41 -11.61
C ASN A 74 -21.28 9.80 -12.85
N LYS A 75 -20.65 10.03 -14.01
CA LYS A 75 -21.35 10.38 -15.26
C LYS A 75 -21.90 9.14 -16.01
N THR A 76 -21.46 7.94 -15.66
CA THR A 76 -21.82 6.69 -16.35
C THR A 76 -22.89 5.89 -15.59
N GLY A 77 -23.44 6.45 -14.49
CA GLY A 77 -24.57 5.87 -13.74
C GLY A 77 -25.90 6.51 -14.11
#